data_AF-A0A5T0Q0P7-F1
#
_entry.id   AF-A0A5T0Q0P7-F1
#
_cell.length_a   1.000
_cell.length_b   1.000
_cell.length_c   1.000
_cell.angle_alpha   90.00
_cell.angle_beta   90.00
_cell.angle_gamma   90.00
#
_symmetry.space_group_name_H-M   'P 1'
#
loop_
_entity.id
_entity.type
_entity.pdbx_description
1 polymer ?
#
loop_
_entity_poly.entity_id
_entity_poly.type
_entity_poly.pdbx_seq_one_letter_code
_entity_poly.pdbx_strand_id
1 'polypeptide(L)'
;KKEFLNINFPAKSKIKGIKICKAGKRVYNFEAHSNVNPRGVEYYWLAAANLDFEDEKNSDIVLLKKGYATITPIMLDLTAYEKMKKVKKWLKANDE
;
A
#
# COMPACT_ATOMS: atom_id res chain seq x y z
N LYS A 1 5.93 -17.06 12.42
CA LYS A 1 4.98 -16.28 11.57
C LYS A 1 5.42 -16.44 10.12
N LYS A 2 4.49 -16.49 9.15
CA LYS A 2 4.85 -16.52 7.73
C LYS A 2 5.21 -15.10 7.28
N GLU A 3 6.43 -14.93 6.78
CA GLU A 3 6.97 -13.66 6.33
C GLU A 3 7.37 -13.78 4.86
N PHE A 4 7.17 -12.70 4.11
CA PHE A 4 7.47 -12.62 2.68
C PHE A 4 8.33 -11.40 2.41
N LEU A 5 9.07 -11.44 1.32
CA LEU A 5 9.82 -10.29 0.82
C LEU A 5 9.15 -9.76 -0.43
N ASN A 6 8.65 -8.53 -0.37
CA ASN A 6 8.22 -7.79 -1.55
C ASN A 6 9.44 -7.09 -2.16
N ILE A 7 9.72 -7.34 -3.43
CA ILE A 7 10.92 -6.83 -4.12
C ILE A 7 10.50 -6.02 -5.35
N ASN A 8 10.99 -4.78 -5.48
CA ASN A 8 10.77 -3.95 -6.67
C ASN A 8 12.10 -3.51 -7.28
N PHE A 9 12.14 -3.47 -8.61
CA PHE A 9 13.27 -2.97 -9.39
C PHE A 9 12.87 -1.69 -10.14
N PRO A 10 13.71 -0.64 -10.12
CA PRO A 10 13.41 0.57 -10.87
C PRO A 10 13.62 0.32 -12.36
N ALA A 11 12.77 0.91 -13.21
CA ALA A 11 12.93 0.90 -14.66
C ALA A 11 14.08 1.82 -15.12
N LYS A 12 15.32 1.51 -14.69
CA LYS A 12 16.54 2.25 -15.01
C LYS A 12 17.64 1.26 -15.41
N SER A 13 18.48 1.64 -16.37
CA SER A 13 19.61 0.81 -16.83
C SER A 13 20.65 0.54 -15.74
N LYS A 14 20.87 1.51 -14.83
CA LYS A 14 21.76 1.37 -13.68
C LYS A 14 20.99 1.49 -12.37
N ILE A 15 20.99 0.41 -11.59
CA ILE A 15 20.44 0.37 -10.23
C ILE A 15 21.50 0.91 -9.26
N LYS A 16 21.14 1.89 -8.43
CA LYS A 16 22.08 2.54 -7.49
C LYS A 16 22.49 1.66 -6.30
N GLY A 17 21.77 0.57 -6.07
CA GLY A 17 21.97 -0.36 -4.98
C GLY A 17 20.64 -0.91 -4.46
N ILE A 18 20.69 -1.70 -3.40
CA ILE A 18 19.53 -2.30 -2.74
C ILE A 18 19.27 -1.58 -1.42
N LYS A 19 18.00 -1.36 -1.08
CA LYS A 19 17.58 -0.78 0.20
C LYS A 19 16.45 -1.59 0.83
N ILE A 20 16.57 -1.82 2.14
CA ILE A 20 15.46 -2.33 2.95
C ILE A 20 14.56 -1.14 3.33
N CYS A 21 13.26 -1.31 3.19
CA CYS A 21 12.29 -0.23 3.35
C CYS A 21 10.96 -0.71 3.90
N LYS A 22 10.10 0.26 4.22
CA LYS A 22 8.68 0.02 4.52
C LYS A 22 7.83 0.15 3.25
N ALA A 23 6.64 -0.46 3.27
CA ALA A 23 5.64 -0.24 2.23
C ALA A 23 5.20 1.23 2.24
N GLY A 24 5.25 1.90 1.09
CA GLY A 24 4.78 3.26 0.92
C GLY A 24 3.26 3.34 0.86
N LYS A 25 2.72 4.51 1.21
CA LYS A 25 1.29 4.78 1.16
C LYS A 25 0.92 5.53 -0.12
N ARG A 26 0.01 4.94 -0.90
CA ARG A 26 -0.61 5.59 -2.06
C ARG A 26 -1.81 6.42 -1.62
N VAL A 27 -1.96 7.59 -2.23
CA VAL A 27 -3.14 8.44 -2.11
C VAL A 27 -3.99 8.16 -3.35
N TYR A 28 -5.15 7.57 -3.14
CA TYR A 28 -6.10 7.27 -4.21
C TYR A 28 -7.18 8.35 -4.21
N ASN A 29 -7.46 8.90 -5.39
CA ASN A 29 -8.70 9.66 -5.61
C ASN A 29 -9.74 8.70 -6.18
N PHE A 30 -10.99 8.88 -5.77
CA PHE A 30 -12.10 7.98 -6.11
C PHE A 30 -12.85 8.47 -7.35
N GLU A 31 -12.15 8.59 -8.48
CA GLU A 31 -12.79 8.93 -9.76
C GLU A 31 -13.26 7.67 -10.49
N ALA A 32 -14.54 7.63 -10.82
CA ALA A 32 -15.14 6.57 -11.63
C ALA A 32 -15.73 7.19 -12.91
N HIS A 33 -15.38 6.62 -14.06
CA HIS A 33 -15.82 7.06 -15.36
C HIS A 33 -16.91 6.12 -15.87
N SER A 34 -18.16 6.61 -15.92
CA SER A 34 -19.24 5.88 -16.56
C SER A 34 -19.02 5.83 -18.08
N ASN A 35 -19.30 4.66 -18.66
CA ASN A 35 -19.29 4.40 -20.09
C ASN A 35 -20.43 3.43 -20.43
N VAL A 36 -20.82 3.40 -21.70
CA VAL A 36 -21.84 2.47 -22.20
C VAL A 36 -21.18 1.54 -23.21
N ASN A 37 -21.37 0.24 -23.05
CA ASN A 37 -20.81 -0.74 -23.98
C ASN A 37 -21.67 -0.81 -25.27
N PRO A 38 -21.19 -1.49 -26.34
CA PRO A 38 -21.93 -1.59 -27.60
C PRO A 38 -23.32 -2.25 -27.52
N ARG A 39 -23.66 -2.91 -26.39
CA ARG A 39 -24.98 -3.50 -26.13
C ARG A 39 -25.91 -2.57 -25.33
N GLY A 40 -25.50 -1.33 -25.08
CA GLY A 40 -26.28 -0.36 -24.32
C GLY A 40 -26.20 -0.54 -22.79
N VAL A 41 -25.28 -1.36 -22.28
CA VAL A 41 -25.14 -1.58 -20.83
C VAL A 41 -24.10 -0.62 -20.25
N GLU A 42 -24.48 0.10 -19.21
CA GLU A 42 -23.59 1.00 -18.46
C GLU A 42 -22.54 0.21 -17.67
N TYR A 43 -21.31 0.72 -17.64
CA TYR A 43 -20.22 0.19 -16.85
C TYR A 43 -19.29 1.33 -16.39
N TYR A 44 -18.54 1.09 -15.32
CA TYR A 44 -17.72 2.11 -14.68
C TYR A 44 -16.27 1.68 -14.68
N TRP A 45 -15.40 2.51 -15.28
CA TRP A 45 -13.96 2.39 -15.08
C TRP A 45 -13.57 3.11 -13.82
N LEU A 46 -12.90 2.43 -12.89
CA LEU A 46 -12.11 3.12 -11.87
C LEU A 46 -10.95 3.77 -12.61
N ALA A 47 -11.00 5.10 -12.79
CA ALA A 47 -9.88 5.76 -13.40
C ALA A 47 -8.68 5.69 -12.47
N ALA A 48 -7.50 5.52 -13.07
CA ALA A 48 -6.26 5.83 -12.40
C ALA A 48 -6.18 7.35 -12.27
N ALA A 49 -6.99 7.93 -11.38
CA ALA A 49 -6.80 9.31 -10.95
C ALA A 49 -5.36 9.47 -10.49
N ASN A 50 -4.75 10.62 -10.75
CA ASN A 50 -3.35 10.94 -10.46
C ASN A 50 -2.90 10.24 -9.17
N LEU A 51 -2.15 9.14 -9.33
CA LEU A 51 -1.75 8.29 -8.21
C LEU A 51 -0.62 9.00 -7.47
N ASP A 52 -1.00 9.85 -6.54
CA ASP A 52 -0.08 10.43 -5.58
C ASP A 52 0.29 9.41 -4.51
N PHE A 53 1.33 9.74 -3.77
CA PHE A 53 1.86 8.93 -2.69
C PHE A 53 2.40 9.88 -1.64
N GLU A 54 2.33 9.46 -0.38
CA GLU A 54 2.96 10.21 0.69
C GLU A 54 4.48 10.15 0.51
N ASP A 55 5.16 11.30 0.59
CA ASP A 55 6.63 11.36 0.54
C ASP A 55 7.23 10.88 1.86
N GLU A 56 7.04 9.59 2.12
CA GLU A 56 7.57 8.94 3.29
C GLU A 56 9.03 8.56 3.03
N LYS A 57 9.93 9.23 3.75
CA LYS A 57 11.35 8.91 3.76
C LYS A 57 11.55 7.41 3.99
N ASN A 58 12.29 6.77 3.09
CA ASN A 58 12.58 5.33 3.09
C ASN A 58 11.39 4.39 2.81
N SER A 59 10.32 4.86 2.17
CA SER A 59 9.34 3.96 1.55
C SER A 59 9.88 3.35 0.26
N ASP A 60 9.33 2.20 -0.13
CA ASP A 60 9.63 1.57 -1.41
C ASP A 60 9.36 2.51 -2.60
N ILE A 61 8.22 3.20 -2.66
CA ILE A 61 7.87 4.13 -3.75
C ILE A 61 8.93 5.23 -3.92
N VAL A 62 9.34 5.88 -2.83
CA VAL A 62 10.32 6.97 -2.85
C VAL A 62 11.70 6.48 -3.27
N LEU A 63 12.14 5.33 -2.74
CA LEU A 63 13.45 4.75 -3.06
C LEU A 63 13.54 4.24 -4.49
N LEU A 64 12.45 3.65 -5.00
CA LEU A 64 12.33 3.19 -6.37
C LEU A 64 12.45 4.38 -7.34
N LYS A 65 11.75 5.50 -7.09
CA LYS A 65 11.90 6.74 -7.87
C LYS A 65 13.34 7.28 -7.85
N LYS A 66 14.02 7.18 -6.70
CA LYS A 66 15.43 7.56 -6.54
C LYS A 66 16.42 6.62 -7.26
N GLY A 67 15.96 5.47 -7.75
CA GLY A 67 16.75 4.52 -8.55
C GLY A 67 17.39 3.38 -7.75
N TYR A 68 16.87 3.07 -6.56
CA TYR A 68 17.28 1.89 -5.79
C TYR A 68 16.32 0.73 -6.04
N ALA A 69 16.82 -0.51 -6.00
CA ALA A 69 15.97 -1.67 -5.81
C ALA A 69 15.56 -1.74 -4.33
N THR A 70 14.33 -2.20 -4.07
CA THR A 70 13.73 -2.14 -2.73
C THR A 70 13.32 -3.53 -2.27
N ILE A 71 13.56 -3.83 -1.00
CA ILE A 71 13.05 -5.03 -0.33
C ILE A 71 12.23 -4.59 0.88
N THR A 72 10.96 -4.97 0.90
CA THR A 72 10.02 -4.71 1.99
C THR A 72 9.61 -6.05 2.60
N PRO A 73 10.06 -6.37 3.83
CA PRO A 73 9.54 -7.51 4.57
C PRO A 73 8.07 -7.28 4.93
N ILE A 74 7.20 -8.24 4.60
CA ILE A 74 5.76 -8.17 4.87
C ILE A 74 5.28 -9.38 5.66
N MET A 75 4.27 -9.15 6.49
CA MET A 75 3.56 -10.18 7.26
C MET A 75 2.12 -10.27 6.75
N LEU A 76 1.56 -11.48 6.67
CA LEU A 76 0.14 -11.67 6.31
C LEU A 76 -0.81 -11.53 7.49
N ASP A 77 -0.29 -11.74 8.70
CA ASP A 77 -1.06 -11.63 9.93
C ASP A 77 -1.20 -10.15 10.33
N LEU A 78 -2.38 -9.59 10.05
CA LEU A 78 -2.72 -8.20 10.32
C LEU A 78 -3.25 -7.99 11.76
N THR A 79 -3.22 -9.04 12.60
CA THR A 79 -3.69 -8.94 13.98
C THR A 79 -2.81 -7.97 14.77
N ALA A 80 -3.39 -6.88 15.26
CA ALA A 80 -2.72 -5.90 16.12
C ALA A 80 -2.60 -6.43 17.56
N TYR A 81 -1.77 -7.46 17.78
CA TYR A 81 -1.62 -8.15 19.08
C TYR A 81 -1.34 -7.19 20.24
N GLU A 82 -0.51 -6.16 20.03
CA GLU A 82 -0.20 -5.12 21.02
C GLU A 82 -1.43 -4.31 21.47
N LYS A 83 -2.49 -4.27 20.65
CA LYS A 83 -3.73 -3.55 20.96
C LYS A 83 -4.76 -4.41 21.67
N MET A 84 -4.62 -5.75 21.66
CA MET A 84 -5.64 -6.66 22.21
C MET A 84 -5.94 -6.38 23.69
N LYS A 85 -4.92 -6.11 24.51
CA LYS A 85 -5.10 -5.78 25.93
C LYS A 85 -5.93 -4.50 26.11
N LYS A 86 -5.68 -3.48 25.29
CA LYS A 86 -6.40 -2.20 25.34
C LYS A 86 -7.87 -2.39 24.94
N VAL A 87 -8.14 -3.15 23.88
CA VAL A 87 -9.51 -3.41 23.41
C VAL A 87 -10.29 -4.24 24.44
N LYS A 88 -9.67 -5.26 25.05
CA LYS A 88 -10.29 -6.04 26.15
C LYS A 88 -10.66 -5.17 27.34
N LYS A 89 -9.81 -4.23 27.72
CA LYS A 89 -10.10 -3.29 28.81
C LYS A 89 -11.25 -2.35 28.45
N TRP A 90 -11.28 -1.86 27.20
CA TRP A 90 -12.35 -1.00 26.71
C TRP A 90 -13.71 -1.71 26.78
N LEU A 91 -13.83 -2.96 26.33
CA LEU A 91 -15.10 -3.71 26.40
C LEU A 91 -15.64 -3.78 27.84
N LYS A 92 -14.81 -4.24 28.79
CA LYS A 92 -15.23 -4.35 30.20
C LYS A 92 -15.70 -3.04 30.82
N ALA A 93 -15.12 -1.91 30.41
CA ALA A 93 -15.46 -0.60 30.94
C ALA A 93 -16.76 -0.01 30.35
N ASN A 94 -17.33 -0.62 29.32
CA ASN A 94 -18.62 -0.22 28.74
C ASN A 94 -19.75 -1.24 29.04
N ASP A 95 -19.44 -2.32 29.76
CA ASP A 95 -20.41 -3.32 30.25
C ASP A 95 -20.85 -3.02 31.71
N GLU A 96 -20.28 -1.96 32.32
CA GLU A 96 -20.65 -1.37 33.62
C GLU A 96 -21.37 -0.02 33.40
#